data_AF-A0A099Z0Z5-F1
#
_entry.id   AF-A0A099Z0Z5-F1
#
_cell.length_a   1.000
_cell.length_b   1.000
_cell.length_c   1.000
_cell.angle_alpha   90.00
_cell.angle_beta   90.00
_cell.angle_gamma   90.00
#
_symmetry.space_group_name_H-M   'P 1'
#
loop_
_entity.id
_entity.type
_entity.pdbx_description
1 polymer ?
#
loop_
_entity_poly.entity_id
_entity_poly.type
_entity_poly.pdbx_seq_one_letter_code
_entity_poly.pdbx_strand_id
1 'polypeptide(L)'
;CSLLVLADGAVSHPCHKSTYSVLPDDYNCKVELAVTPDLKTIVCYHPSLEIPYECTKPIPRPDPVNNKEETHDQVLKSRLNEKELQNRKGPTIEELSKMFYTTKHRWYPVGQYHRRRKNPNPPKER
;
A
#
# COMPACT_ATOMS: atom_id res chain seq x y z
N CYS A 1 9.09 47.85 -0.55
CA CYS A 1 8.28 47.54 -1.74
C CYS A 1 8.89 48.19 -2.96
N SER A 2 9.75 47.47 -3.67
CA SER A 2 10.27 47.87 -4.98
C SER A 2 9.60 46.98 -6.03
N LEU A 3 8.74 47.57 -6.85
CA LEU A 3 8.17 46.94 -8.03
C LEU A 3 9.27 46.84 -9.10
N LEU A 4 9.62 45.63 -9.52
CA LEU A 4 10.31 45.40 -10.78
C LEU A 4 9.26 44.94 -11.79
N VAL A 5 8.99 45.79 -12.78
CA VAL A 5 8.12 45.49 -13.91
C VAL A 5 8.93 44.70 -14.94
N LEU A 6 8.64 43.41 -15.08
CA LEU A 6 9.05 42.63 -16.26
C LEU A 6 8.05 42.95 -17.38
N ALA A 7 8.58 43.29 -18.55
CA ALA A 7 7.83 43.68 -19.72
C ALA A 7 7.06 42.49 -20.31
N ASP A 8 5.89 42.18 -19.75
CA ASP A 8 4.71 41.64 -20.46
C ASP A 8 3.51 41.52 -19.49
N GLY A 9 2.86 42.64 -19.13
CA GLY A 9 1.51 42.70 -18.54
C GLY A 9 1.17 41.93 -17.24
N ALA A 10 2.06 41.09 -16.72
CA ALA A 10 1.82 40.23 -15.57
C ALA A 10 2.31 40.94 -14.31
N VAL A 11 1.36 41.45 -13.51
CA VAL A 11 1.63 41.98 -12.17
C VAL A 11 1.99 40.80 -11.27
N SER A 12 3.28 40.47 -11.17
CA SER A 12 3.76 39.51 -10.18
C SER A 12 3.82 40.21 -8.82
N HIS A 13 2.86 39.94 -7.94
CA HIS A 13 2.99 40.27 -6.54
C HIS A 13 3.99 39.30 -5.90
N PRO A 14 5.15 39.76 -5.39
CA PRO A 14 6.02 38.91 -4.59
C PRO A 14 5.30 38.63 -3.26
N CYS A 15 4.53 37.55 -3.22
CA CYS A 15 3.96 37.04 -1.99
C CYS A 15 5.09 36.42 -1.18
N HIS A 16 5.46 37.04 -0.05
CA HIS A 16 6.38 36.44 0.89
C HIS A 16 5.77 35.13 1.40
N LYS A 17 6.31 34.00 0.94
CA LYS A 17 5.94 32.69 1.48
C LYS A 17 6.35 32.64 2.94
N SER A 18 5.38 32.42 3.83
CA SER A 18 5.67 32.14 5.23
C SER A 18 6.43 30.81 5.33
N THR A 19 7.51 30.78 6.10
CA THR A 19 8.27 29.54 6.40
C THR A 19 7.55 28.66 7.43
N TYR A 20 6.45 29.14 8.00
CA TYR A 20 5.67 28.39 8.98
C TYR A 20 4.83 27.30 8.31
N SER A 21 5.14 26.05 8.61
CA SER A 21 4.37 24.87 8.23
C SER A 21 3.46 24.43 9.39
N VAL A 22 2.17 24.21 9.11
CA VAL A 22 1.21 23.75 10.13
C VAL A 22 1.44 22.27 10.48
N LEU A 23 1.88 21.48 9.50
CA LEU A 23 2.20 20.06 9.62
C LEU A 23 3.56 19.78 8.97
N PRO A 24 4.22 18.65 9.32
CA PRO A 24 5.35 18.15 8.55
C PRO A 24 4.95 17.86 7.10
N ASP A 25 5.76 18.31 6.15
CA ASP A 25 5.52 18.19 4.70
C ASP A 25 6.15 16.92 4.09
N ASP A 26 6.37 15.83 4.86
CA ASP A 26 7.28 14.74 4.48
C ASP A 26 6.63 13.36 4.19
N TYR A 27 5.33 13.16 4.46
CA TYR A 27 4.74 11.79 4.44
C TYR A 27 3.55 11.56 3.48
N ASN A 28 2.88 12.60 2.98
CA ASN A 28 1.69 12.43 2.10
C ASN A 28 1.62 13.49 0.98
N CYS A 29 1.45 14.74 1.37
CA CYS A 29 1.32 15.88 0.47
C CYS A 29 1.90 17.10 1.16
N LYS A 30 2.46 18.01 0.36
CA LYS A 30 2.92 19.30 0.86
C LYS A 30 1.72 20.25 0.90
N VAL A 31 1.33 20.74 2.07
CA VAL A 31 0.11 21.55 2.20
C VAL A 31 0.45 23.03 2.28
N GLU A 32 0.04 23.78 1.26
CA GLU A 32 0.14 25.23 1.23
C GLU A 32 -1.27 25.84 1.36
N LEU A 33 -1.53 26.52 2.47
CA LEU A 33 -2.80 27.21 2.74
C LEU A 33 -2.67 28.69 2.39
N ALA A 34 -3.65 29.21 1.66
CA ALA A 34 -3.75 30.62 1.33
C ALA A 34 -5.16 31.13 1.56
N VAL A 35 -5.27 32.43 1.85
CA VAL A 35 -6.56 33.13 1.92
C VAL A 35 -6.57 34.19 0.82
N THR A 36 -7.70 34.28 0.12
CA THR A 36 -7.91 35.31 -0.92
C THR A 36 -7.90 36.70 -0.25
N PRO A 37 -7.41 37.78 -0.89
CA PRO A 37 -7.39 39.12 -0.29
C PRO A 37 -8.77 39.59 0.19
N ASP A 38 -9.84 39.13 -0.45
CA ASP A 38 -11.23 39.42 -0.07
C ASP A 38 -11.68 38.74 1.23
N LEU A 39 -10.85 37.87 1.83
CA LEU A 39 -11.08 37.10 3.06
C LEU A 39 -12.32 36.18 3.06
N LYS A 40 -12.95 35.96 1.89
CA LYS A 40 -14.16 35.14 1.74
C LYS A 40 -13.88 33.68 1.38
N THR A 41 -12.70 33.37 0.86
CA THR A 41 -12.36 32.04 0.33
C THR A 41 -10.97 31.62 0.77
N ILE A 42 -10.89 30.40 1.29
CA ILE A 42 -9.65 29.71 1.64
C ILE A 42 -9.28 28.80 0.47
N VAL A 43 -8.04 28.91 0.00
CA VAL A 43 -7.48 28.11 -1.09
C VAL A 43 -6.44 27.16 -0.51
N CYS A 44 -6.55 25.87 -0.84
CA CYS A 44 -5.64 24.83 -0.38
C CYS A 44 -4.92 24.22 -1.58
N TYR A 45 -3.60 24.34 -1.62
CA TYR A 45 -2.76 23.67 -2.61
C TYR A 45 -2.05 22.48 -1.95
N HIS A 46 -2.28 21.27 -2.44
CA HIS A 46 -1.77 20.03 -1.83
C HIS A 46 -1.19 19.05 -2.87
N PRO A 47 -0.07 19.37 -3.53
CA PRO A 47 0.61 18.42 -4.40
C PRO A 47 1.02 17.15 -3.64
N SER A 48 0.81 16.00 -4.28
CA SER A 48 1.29 14.71 -3.77
C SER A 48 2.82 14.64 -3.82
N LEU A 49 3.41 13.98 -2.83
CA LEU A 49 4.85 13.76 -2.76
C LEU A 49 5.24 12.47 -3.45
N GLU A 50 6.38 12.49 -4.14
CA GLU A 50 7.01 11.29 -4.68
C GLU A 50 7.98 10.70 -3.65
N ILE A 51 8.05 9.37 -3.57
CA ILE A 51 8.98 8.69 -2.67
C ILE A 51 10.38 8.74 -3.30
N PRO A 52 11.39 9.37 -2.65
CA PRO A 52 12.72 9.47 -3.22
C PRO A 52 13.40 8.11 -3.31
N TYR A 53 14.27 7.93 -4.32
CA TYR A 53 14.94 6.66 -4.60
C TYR A 53 15.75 6.15 -3.40
N GLU A 54 16.37 7.05 -2.64
CA GLU A 54 17.17 6.76 -1.45
C GLU A 54 16.36 6.10 -0.32
N CYS A 55 15.04 6.33 -0.26
CA CYS A 55 14.14 5.72 0.72
C CYS A 55 13.56 4.37 0.26
N THR A 56 14.04 3.82 -0.86
CA THR A 56 13.61 2.51 -1.38
C THR A 56 14.66 1.43 -1.15
N LYS A 57 14.22 0.17 -1.10
CA LYS A 57 15.13 -0.99 -0.98
C LYS A 57 15.10 -1.79 -2.29
N PRO A 58 16.26 -2.28 -2.77
CA PRO A 58 16.28 -3.12 -3.96
C PRO A 58 15.52 -4.43 -3.69
N ILE A 59 14.79 -4.90 -4.70
CA ILE A 59 14.07 -6.17 -4.62
C ILE A 59 15.12 -7.30 -4.57
N PRO A 60 15.13 -8.16 -3.54
CA PRO A 60 16.07 -9.27 -3.46
C PRO A 60 15.82 -10.23 -4.61
N ARG A 61 16.86 -10.54 -5.39
CA ARG A 61 16.81 -11.55 -6.44
C ARG A 61 17.32 -12.88 -5.86
N PRO A 62 16.60 -14.00 -6.04
CA PRO A 62 17.08 -15.28 -5.56
C PRO A 62 18.35 -15.70 -6.31
N ASP A 63 19.37 -16.14 -5.58
CA ASP A 63 20.66 -16.52 -6.16
C ASP A 63 20.50 -17.71 -7.12
N PRO A 64 21.08 -17.66 -8.33
CA PRO A 64 20.99 -18.77 -9.30
C PRO A 64 21.51 -20.09 -8.74
N VAL A 65 22.58 -20.03 -7.93
CA VAL A 65 23.25 -21.22 -7.37
C VAL A 65 22.38 -21.98 -6.34
N ASN A 66 21.44 -21.31 -5.68
CA ASN A 66 20.55 -21.94 -4.67
C ASN A 66 19.14 -22.21 -5.21
N ASN A 67 18.86 -21.85 -6.46
CA ASN A 67 17.66 -22.26 -7.16
C ASN A 67 17.84 -23.72 -7.57
N LYS A 68 17.33 -24.66 -6.77
CA LYS A 68 17.38 -26.12 -7.06
C LYS A 68 16.59 -26.55 -8.30
N GLU A 69 16.26 -25.64 -9.21
CA GLU A 69 15.34 -25.87 -10.32
C GLU A 69 15.82 -25.20 -11.61
N GLU A 70 17.08 -25.39 -12.01
CA GLU A 70 17.59 -24.83 -13.27
C GLU A 70 17.38 -25.74 -14.50
N THR A 71 16.94 -27.00 -14.34
CA THR A 71 16.55 -27.85 -15.48
C THR A 71 15.03 -27.84 -15.65
N HIS A 72 14.54 -27.36 -16.80
CA HIS A 72 13.11 -27.21 -17.12
C HIS A 72 12.27 -28.48 -16.82
N ASP A 73 12.84 -29.66 -17.06
CA ASP A 73 12.19 -30.96 -16.81
C ASP A 73 12.03 -31.31 -15.32
N GLN A 74 12.88 -30.74 -14.45
CA GLN A 74 12.82 -30.95 -13.01
C GLN A 74 11.74 -30.08 -12.36
N VAL A 75 11.53 -28.86 -12.87
CA VAL A 75 10.45 -27.94 -12.45
C VAL A 75 9.07 -28.56 -12.70
N LEU A 76 8.88 -29.19 -13.85
CA LEU A 76 7.61 -29.86 -14.19
C LEU A 76 7.38 -31.11 -13.33
N LYS A 77 8.44 -31.84 -12.97
CA LYS A 77 8.36 -33.06 -12.15
C LYS A 77 8.22 -32.77 -10.65
N SER A 78 8.84 -31.73 -10.11
CA SER A 78 8.75 -31.35 -8.68
C SER A 78 7.37 -30.81 -8.31
N ARG A 79 6.76 -30.02 -9.21
CA ARG A 79 5.39 -29.50 -9.04
C ARG A 79 4.31 -30.58 -9.07
N LEU A 80 4.60 -31.73 -9.69
CA LEU A 80 3.66 -32.84 -9.90
C LEU A 80 3.90 -34.04 -8.98
N ASN A 81 4.65 -33.89 -7.88
CA ASN A 81 4.63 -34.89 -6.79
C ASN A 81 3.30 -34.82 -6.03
N GLU A 82 2.19 -35.02 -6.75
CA GLU A 82 0.82 -35.10 -6.24
C GLU A 82 0.71 -36.13 -5.12
N LYS A 83 1.54 -37.17 -5.13
CA LYS A 83 1.55 -38.24 -4.11
C LYS A 83 1.88 -37.74 -2.70
N GLU A 84 2.67 -36.68 -2.52
CA GLU A 84 2.89 -36.06 -1.20
C GLU A 84 1.75 -35.12 -0.79
N LEU A 85 1.05 -34.54 -1.76
CA LEU A 85 -0.07 -33.62 -1.54
C LEU A 85 -1.38 -34.36 -1.23
N GLN A 86 -1.63 -35.48 -1.91
CA GLN A 86 -2.87 -36.26 -1.78
C GLN A 86 -2.95 -37.04 -0.45
N ASN A 87 -1.81 -37.40 0.15
CA ASN A 87 -1.77 -38.20 1.37
C ASN A 87 -1.68 -37.39 2.66
N ARG A 88 -1.38 -36.08 2.59
CA ARG A 88 -1.39 -35.23 3.77
C ARG A 88 -2.83 -34.79 4.04
N LYS A 89 -3.43 -35.36 5.10
CA LYS A 89 -4.51 -34.69 5.83
C LYS A 89 -3.99 -33.28 6.10
N GLY A 90 -4.67 -32.26 5.55
CA GLY A 90 -4.12 -30.90 5.36
C GLY A 90 -3.45 -30.26 6.59
N PRO A 91 -2.85 -29.07 6.44
CA PRO A 91 -2.04 -28.44 7.49
C PRO A 91 -2.72 -28.45 8.85
N THR A 92 -1.92 -28.70 9.89
CA THR A 92 -2.44 -28.77 11.26
C THR A 92 -2.96 -27.39 11.67
N ILE A 93 -4.02 -27.34 12.47
CA ILE A 93 -4.57 -26.06 12.99
C ILE A 93 -3.48 -25.22 13.68
N GLU A 94 -2.52 -25.87 14.33
CA GLU A 94 -1.37 -25.22 14.97
C GLU A 94 -0.43 -24.57 13.95
N GLU A 95 -0.13 -25.25 12.84
CA GLU A 95 0.67 -24.71 11.74
C GLU A 95 -0.01 -23.48 11.14
N LEU A 96 -1.33 -23.56 10.91
CA LEU A 96 -2.12 -22.44 10.40
C LEU A 96 -2.12 -21.27 11.38
N SER A 97 -2.30 -21.55 12.68
CA SER A 97 -2.29 -20.51 13.71
C SER A 97 -0.94 -19.79 13.80
N LYS A 98 0.16 -20.54 13.63
CA LYS A 98 1.53 -19.99 13.66
C LYS A 98 1.87 -19.22 12.40
N MET A 99 1.48 -19.74 11.23
CA MET A 99 1.74 -19.11 9.93
C MET A 99 1.00 -17.79 9.77
N PHE A 100 -0.26 -17.73 10.20
CA PHE A 100 -1.10 -16.53 10.07
C PHE A 100 -1.13 -15.64 11.32
N TYR A 101 -0.36 -15.98 12.36
CA TYR A 101 -0.34 -15.28 13.64
C TYR A 101 -1.76 -15.11 14.24
N THR A 102 -2.60 -16.14 14.14
CA THR A 102 -3.97 -16.14 14.68
C THR A 102 -4.13 -17.12 15.83
N THR A 103 -5.25 -17.04 16.53
CA THR A 103 -5.62 -18.07 17.51
C THR A 103 -6.14 -19.34 16.81
N LYS A 104 -6.01 -20.49 17.48
CA LYS A 104 -6.50 -21.79 16.97
C LYS A 104 -8.02 -21.84 16.76
N HIS A 105 -8.78 -21.05 17.52
CA HIS A 105 -10.24 -21.11 17.55
C HIS A 105 -10.90 -20.73 16.22
N ARG A 106 -10.26 -19.89 15.41
CA ARG A 106 -10.75 -19.48 14.08
C ARG A 106 -10.77 -20.63 13.07
N TRP A 107 -9.96 -21.66 13.30
CA TRP A 107 -9.76 -22.78 12.37
C TRP A 107 -10.66 -23.99 12.66
N TYR A 108 -11.35 -24.01 13.81
CA TYR A 108 -12.35 -25.05 14.07
C TYR A 108 -13.61 -24.82 13.20
N PRO A 109 -14.21 -25.90 12.68
CA PRO A 109 -15.42 -25.78 11.86
C PRO A 109 -16.58 -25.25 12.69
N VAL A 110 -17.40 -24.40 12.07
CA VAL A 110 -18.61 -23.88 12.69
C VAL A 110 -19.80 -24.79 12.35
N GLY A 111 -20.66 -25.02 13.34
CA GLY A 111 -21.87 -25.83 13.20
C GLY A 111 -22.84 -25.34 12.10
N GLN A 112 -23.69 -26.27 11.64
CA GLN A 112 -24.58 -26.05 10.49
C GLN A 112 -25.53 -24.85 10.66
N TYR A 113 -26.00 -24.59 11.88
CA TYR A 113 -26.91 -23.47 12.20
C TYR A 113 -26.34 -22.11 11.78
N HIS A 114 -25.08 -21.82 12.15
CA HIS A 114 -24.44 -20.55 11.79
C HIS A 114 -24.11 -20.49 10.29
N ARG A 115 -23.74 -21.62 9.67
CA ARG A 115 -23.46 -21.68 8.22
C ARG A 115 -24.68 -21.32 7.38
N ARG A 116 -25.87 -21.78 7.76
CA ARG A 116 -27.14 -21.50 7.04
C ARG A 116 -27.59 -20.05 7.13
N ARG A 117 -27.26 -19.36 8.23
CA ARG A 117 -27.62 -17.96 8.44
C ARG A 117 -26.66 -16.98 7.78
N LYS A 118 -25.53 -17.45 7.24
CA LYS A 118 -24.63 -16.62 6.46
C LYS A 118 -25.35 -16.21 5.18
N ASN A 119 -25.46 -14.91 4.93
CA ASN A 119 -25.97 -14.41 3.66
C ASN A 119 -25.00 -14.82 2.53
N PRO A 120 -25.42 -15.65 1.55
CA PRO A 120 -24.57 -16.03 0.43
C PRO A 120 -24.32 -14.88 -0.54
N ASN A 121 -25.25 -13.93 -0.64
CA ASN A 121 -25.21 -12.81 -1.58
C ASN A 121 -25.36 -11.49 -0.80
N PRO A 122 -24.33 -11.06 -0.04
CA PRO A 122 -24.34 -9.73 0.56
C PRO A 122 -24.35 -8.66 -0.53
N PRO A 123 -25.01 -7.51 -0.29
CA PRO A 123 -24.92 -6.38 -1.22
C PRO A 123 -23.45 -5.93 -1.31
N LYS A 124 -22.94 -5.82 -2.55
CA LYS A 124 -21.56 -5.37 -2.79
C LYS A 124 -21.51 -3.85 -2.77
N GLU A 125 -20.83 -3.29 -1.79
CA GLU A 125 -20.39 -1.89 -1.78
C GLU A 125 -19.05 -1.78 -2.53
N ARG A 126 -18.76 -0.60 -3.12
CA ARG A 126 -17.69 -0.41 -4.12
C ARG A 126 -16.29 -0.64 -3.57
#